data_AF-A0A927VPR6-F1
#
_entry.id   AF-A0A927VPR6-F1
#
_cell.length_a   1.000
_cell.length_b   1.000
_cell.length_c   1.000
_cell.angle_alpha   90.00
_cell.angle_beta   90.00
_cell.angle_gamma   90.00
#
_symmetry.space_group_name_H-M   'P 1'
#
loop_
_entity.id
_entity.type
_entity.pdbx_description
1 polymer ?
#
loop_
_entity_poly.entity_id
_entity_poly.type
_entity_poly.pdbx_seq_one_letter_code
_entity_poly.pdbx_strand_id
1 'polypeptide(L)'
;MIVTALEANQKYYTTSELKNMGYSYYKIGQMEETGQLHRINRTTYENLSYTGDENDFINAAAYVPDGVICLMSAARYYELTNFLPDVIDVAIDRKKKVSTLP
;
A
#
# COMPACT_ATOMS: atom_id res chain seq x y z
N MET A 1 1.35 -20.41 -18.36
CA MET A 1 1.30 -19.57 -17.14
C MET A 1 0.11 -18.65 -17.30
N ILE A 2 -0.87 -18.73 -16.40
CA ILE A 2 -2.03 -17.83 -16.42
C ILE A 2 -1.56 -16.55 -15.73
N VAL A 3 -1.46 -15.45 -16.48
CA VAL A 3 -1.24 -14.13 -15.90
C VAL A 3 -2.59 -13.66 -15.38
N THR A 4 -2.68 -13.43 -14.08
CA THR A 4 -3.91 -12.92 -13.46
C THR A 4 -3.88 -11.40 -13.53
N ALA A 5 -4.99 -10.76 -13.94
CA ALA A 5 -5.08 -9.31 -14.01
C ALA A 5 -4.99 -8.67 -12.61
N LEU A 6 -4.59 -7.41 -12.54
CA LEU A 6 -4.66 -6.64 -11.30
C LEU A 6 -6.12 -6.54 -10.84
N GLU A 7 -6.36 -6.86 -9.58
CA GLU A 7 -7.65 -6.68 -8.95
C GLU A 7 -7.89 -5.20 -8.63
N ALA A 8 -9.06 -4.69 -9.00
CA ALA A 8 -9.45 -3.29 -8.75
C ALA A 8 -9.64 -2.94 -7.26
N ASN A 9 -9.73 -3.95 -6.40
CA ASN A 9 -9.92 -3.79 -4.94
C ASN A 9 -8.61 -3.83 -4.15
N GLN A 10 -7.47 -4.09 -4.79
CA GLN A 10 -6.17 -4.11 -4.12
C GLN A 10 -5.35 -2.89 -4.56
N LYS A 11 -5.10 -2.00 -3.58
CA LYS A 11 -4.39 -0.73 -3.82
C LYS A 11 -2.88 -0.90 -3.95
N TYR A 12 -2.28 -1.85 -3.23
CA TYR A 12 -0.84 -2.05 -3.22
C TYR A 12 -0.47 -3.50 -3.55
N TYR A 13 0.56 -3.66 -4.37
CA TYR A 13 1.15 -4.95 -4.70
C TYR A 13 2.64 -4.95 -4.40
N THR A 14 3.10 -5.99 -3.74
CA THR A 14 4.53 -6.26 -3.62
C THR A 14 5.08 -6.91 -4.88
N THR A 15 6.38 -6.77 -5.11
CA THR A 15 7.07 -7.46 -6.21
C THR A 15 6.90 -8.98 -6.11
N SER A 16 6.83 -9.52 -4.89
CA SER A 16 6.60 -10.94 -4.64
C SER A 16 5.20 -11.37 -5.08
N GLU A 17 4.16 -10.60 -4.75
CA GLU A 17 2.78 -10.85 -5.19
C GLU A 17 2.66 -10.79 -6.71
N LEU A 18 3.19 -9.75 -7.34
CA LEU A 18 3.18 -9.61 -8.81
C LEU A 18 3.85 -10.82 -9.48
N LYS A 19 4.97 -11.30 -8.93
CA LYS A 19 5.61 -12.51 -9.43
C LYS A 19 4.75 -13.76 -9.23
N ASN A 20 4.10 -13.89 -8.08
CA ASN A 20 3.21 -15.02 -7.79
C ASN A 20 1.99 -15.02 -8.74
N MET A 21 1.53 -13.84 -9.17
CA MET A 21 0.49 -13.67 -10.20
C MET A 21 0.97 -14.00 -11.63
N GLY A 22 2.26 -14.29 -11.81
CA GLY A 22 2.86 -14.67 -13.08
C GLY A 22 3.51 -13.52 -13.87
N TYR A 23 3.64 -12.33 -13.27
CA TYR A 23 4.31 -11.20 -13.92
C TYR A 23 5.84 -11.33 -13.85
N SER A 24 6.51 -11.16 -14.99
CA SER A 24 7.97 -11.04 -15.05
C SER A 24 8.41 -9.62 -14.66
N TYR A 25 9.67 -9.44 -14.26
CA TYR A 25 10.22 -8.10 -13.99
C TYR A 25 10.06 -7.15 -15.17
N TYR A 26 10.25 -7.65 -16.39
CA TYR A 26 10.04 -6.88 -17.61
C TYR A 26 8.58 -6.42 -17.73
N LYS A 27 7.62 -7.31 -17.45
CA LYS A 27 6.20 -6.97 -17.52
C LYS A 27 5.80 -5.97 -16.43
N ILE A 28 6.34 -6.09 -15.22
CA ILE A 28 6.14 -5.11 -14.14
C ILE A 28 6.66 -3.73 -14.56
N GLY A 29 7.86 -3.65 -15.15
CA GLY A 29 8.40 -2.40 -15.67
C GLY A 29 7.55 -1.79 -16.78
N GLN A 30 7.04 -2.60 -17.71
CA GLN A 30 6.09 -2.14 -18.73
C GLN A 30 4.79 -1.61 -18.11
N MET A 31 4.30 -2.23 -17.03
CA MET A 31 3.10 -1.78 -16.32
C MET A 31 3.33 -0.44 -15.59
N GLU A 32 4.55 -0.21 -15.11
CA GLU A 32 4.98 1.08 -14.57
C GLU A 32 5.01 2.16 -15.66
N GLU A 33 5.63 1.88 -16.81
CA GLU A 33 5.70 2.80 -17.95
C GLU A 33 4.33 3.13 -18.56
N THR A 34 3.41 2.16 -18.58
CA THR A 34 2.04 2.33 -19.11
C THR A 34 1.08 2.95 -18.11
N GLY A 35 1.54 3.29 -16.90
CA GLY A 35 0.72 3.94 -15.87
C GLY A 35 -0.31 3.02 -15.21
N GLN A 36 -0.10 1.70 -15.23
CA GLN A 36 -0.94 0.75 -14.49
C GLN A 36 -0.44 0.59 -13.05
N LEU A 37 0.87 0.71 -12.85
CA LEU A 37 1.52 0.67 -11.53
C LEU A 37 2.34 1.94 -11.29
N HIS A 38 2.40 2.39 -10.05
CA HIS A 38 3.32 3.43 -9.61
C HIS A 38 4.25 2.88 -8.53
N ARG A 39 5.56 3.09 -8.64
CA ARG A 39 6.51 2.53 -7.68
C ARG A 39 6.64 3.41 -6.44
N ILE A 40 6.12 2.92 -5.31
CA ILE A 40 6.20 3.61 -4.01
C ILE A 40 7.56 3.37 -3.35
N ASN A 41 8.03 2.13 -3.35
CA ASN A 41 9.32 1.77 -2.75
C ASN A 41 9.97 0.58 -3.48
N ARG A 42 11.10 0.07 -2.96
CA ARG A 42 11.88 -0.95 -3.67
C ARG A 42 11.07 -2.22 -3.95
N THR A 43 10.11 -2.53 -3.08
CA THR A 43 9.37 -3.80 -3.06
C THR A 43 7.88 -3.63 -3.32
N THR A 44 7.33 -2.41 -3.30
CA THR A 44 5.88 -2.17 -3.32
C THR A 44 5.52 -1.17 -4.41
N TYR A 45 4.43 -1.49 -5.11
CA TYR A 45 3.84 -0.72 -6.18
C TYR A 45 2.40 -0.38 -5.82
N GLU A 46 1.97 0.83 -6.11
CA GLU A 46 0.58 1.26 -6.08
C GLU A 46 -0.11 0.88 -7.39
N ASN A 47 -1.31 0.34 -7.28
CA ASN A 47 -2.19 0.03 -8.40
C ASN A 47 -3.00 1.28 -8.75
N LEU A 48 -2.68 1.88 -9.91
CA LEU A 48 -3.37 3.08 -10.38
C LEU A 48 -4.76 2.78 -10.96
N SER A 49 -5.10 1.50 -11.13
CA SER A 49 -6.45 1.04 -11.51
C SER A 49 -7.33 0.70 -10.29
N TYR A 50 -6.90 1.06 -9.08
CA TYR A 50 -7.68 0.87 -7.86
C TYR A 50 -8.94 1.72 -7.90
N THR A 51 -10.10 1.09 -7.70
CA THR A 51 -11.42 1.76 -7.63
C THR A 51 -12.15 1.47 -6.33
N GLY A 52 -11.44 0.90 -5.35
CA GLY A 52 -11.99 0.67 -4.02
C GLY A 52 -12.07 1.96 -3.22
N ASP A 53 -12.55 1.85 -1.98
CA ASP A 53 -12.74 2.99 -1.10
C ASP A 53 -11.41 3.71 -0.81
N GLU A 54 -11.39 5.03 -0.92
CA GLU A 54 -10.23 5.85 -0.58
C GLU A 54 -10.18 6.04 0.93
N ASN A 55 -9.85 4.97 1.65
CA ASN A 55 -9.60 5.06 3.07
C ASN A 55 -8.13 5.43 3.29
N ASP A 56 -7.89 6.56 3.95
CA ASP A 56 -6.54 7.08 4.25
C ASP A 56 -5.65 6.01 4.92
N PHE A 57 -6.24 5.11 5.71
CA PHE A 57 -5.52 4.03 6.39
C PHE A 57 -4.96 2.97 5.44
N ILE A 58 -5.51 2.80 4.24
CA ILE A 58 -5.00 1.82 3.26
C ILE A 58 -3.57 2.20 2.84
N ASN A 59 -3.28 3.51 2.76
CA ASN A 59 -1.96 4.01 2.38
C ASN A 59 -0.88 3.59 3.40
N ALA A 60 -1.23 3.48 4.68
CA ALA A 60 -0.29 3.08 5.73
C ALA A 60 0.29 1.67 5.48
N ALA A 61 -0.51 0.76 4.92
CA ALA A 61 -0.08 -0.61 4.65
C ALA A 61 1.04 -0.68 3.58
N ALA A 62 1.11 0.29 2.66
CA ALA A 62 2.17 0.36 1.64
C ALA A 62 3.57 0.62 2.23
N TYR A 63 3.61 1.35 3.35
CA TYR A 63 4.85 1.72 4.03
C TYR A 63 5.17 0.76 5.17
N VAL A 64 4.14 0.32 5.91
CA VAL A 64 4.27 -0.54 7.07
C VAL A 64 3.19 -1.63 7.05
N PRO A 65 3.37 -2.71 6.29
CA PRO A 65 2.34 -3.75 6.15
C PRO A 65 2.01 -4.45 7.48
N ASP A 66 3.01 -4.67 8.34
CA ASP A 66 2.82 -5.27 9.68
C ASP A 66 2.67 -4.20 10.79
N GLY A 67 2.35 -2.97 10.42
CA GLY A 67 2.14 -1.87 11.35
C GLY A 67 0.77 -1.92 12.00
N VAL A 68 0.64 -1.38 13.20
CA VAL A 68 -0.66 -1.26 13.90
C VAL A 68 -1.02 0.21 14.03
N ILE A 69 -2.19 0.62 13.51
CA ILE A 69 -2.70 1.99 13.66
C ILE A 69 -2.85 2.30 15.16
N CYS A 70 -2.35 3.45 15.61
CA CYS A 70 -2.34 3.82 17.02
C CYS A 70 -2.76 5.28 17.25
N LEU A 71 -2.72 5.72 18.52
CA LEU A 71 -2.98 7.11 18.94
C LEU A 71 -4.27 7.71 18.36
N MET A 72 -4.18 8.92 17.78
CA MET A 72 -5.34 9.66 17.29
C MET A 72 -5.92 9.04 16.02
N SER A 73 -5.07 8.41 15.20
CA SER A 73 -5.51 7.65 14.04
C SER A 73 -6.40 6.46 14.43
N ALA A 74 -6.04 5.72 15.48
CA ALA A 74 -6.86 4.64 15.99
C ALA A 74 -8.16 5.16 16.62
N ALA A 75 -8.09 6.24 17.42
CA ALA A 75 -9.27 6.87 17.98
C ALA A 75 -10.25 7.32 16.88
N ARG A 76 -9.73 7.86 15.77
CA ARG A 76 -10.54 8.26 14.62
C ARG A 76 -11.18 7.06 13.92
N TYR A 77 -10.43 5.98 13.71
CA TYR A 77 -10.93 4.76 13.08
C TYR A 77 -12.11 4.14 13.86
N TYR A 78 -12.04 4.15 15.20
CA TYR A 78 -13.11 3.65 16.07
C TYR A 78 -14.17 4.71 16.41
N GLU A 79 -14.21 5.83 15.70
CA GLU A 79 -15.16 6.93 15.90
C GLU A 79 -15.19 7.50 17.32
N LEU A 80 -14.07 7.35 18.06
CA LEU A 80 -13.90 7.87 19.42
C LEU A 80 -13.53 9.36 19.44
N THR A 81 -13.31 9.95 18.27
CA THR A 81 -12.99 11.37 18.10
C THR A 81 -13.55 11.91 16.78
N ASN A 82 -13.88 13.21 16.80
CA ASN A 82 -14.26 14.01 15.64
C ASN A 82 -13.07 14.79 15.05
N PHE A 83 -11.90 14.71 15.68
CA PHE A 83 -10.67 15.30 15.16
C PHE A 83 -10.23 14.50 13.92
N LEU A 84 -9.93 15.21 12.82
CA LEU A 84 -9.35 14.61 11.62
C LEU A 84 -7.81 14.74 11.73
N PRO A 85 -7.07 13.64 11.91
CA PRO A 85 -5.62 13.69 12.00
C PRO A 85 -5.01 14.03 10.64
N ASP A 86 -4.05 14.97 10.61
CA ASP A 86 -3.28 15.32 9.42
C ASP A 86 -2.23 14.24 9.05
N VAL A 87 -1.95 13.33 9.97
CA VAL A 87 -0.96 12.26 9.84
C VAL A 87 -1.54 10.94 10.35
N ILE A 88 -1.03 9.84 9.82
CA ILE A 88 -1.41 8.50 10.27
C ILE A 88 -0.35 7.98 11.25
N ASP A 89 -0.76 7.78 12.49
CA ASP A 89 0.04 7.18 13.55
C ASP A 89 0.06 5.65 13.39
N VAL A 90 1.25 5.10 13.21
CA VAL A 90 1.46 3.64 13.08
C VAL A 90 2.54 3.17 14.05
N ALA A 91 2.18 2.25 14.93
CA ALA A 91 3.11 1.54 15.78
C ALA A 91 3.82 0.44 14.98
N ILE A 92 5.14 0.36 15.16
CA ILE A 92 6.01 -0.62 14.49
C ILE A 92 6.89 -1.33 15.51
N ASP A 93 7.38 -2.52 15.15
CA ASP A 93 8.40 -3.19 15.94
C ASP A 93 9.66 -2.33 16.11
N ARG A 94 10.22 -2.34 17.32
CA ARG A 94 11.38 -1.50 17.69
C ARG A 94 12.59 -1.65 16.77
N LYS A 95 12.77 -2.83 16.15
CA LYS A 95 13.90 -3.12 15.26
C LYS A 95 13.57 -2.89 13.77
N LYS A 96 12.30 -2.63 13.43
CA LYS A 96 11.88 -2.43 12.05
C LYS A 96 12.33 -1.05 11.58
N LYS A 97 12.97 -1.00 10.41
CA LYS A 97 13.32 0.25 9.74
C LYS A 97 12.25 0.54 8.69
N VAL A 98 11.61 1.69 8.81
CA VAL A 98 10.62 2.16 7.84
C VAL A 98 11.23 3.36 7.12
N SER A 99 11.11 3.38 5.79
CA SER A 99 11.43 4.55 5.00
C SER A 99 10.14 5.37 4.85
N THR A 100 9.95 6.36 5.70
CA THR A 100 8.97 7.42 5.47
C THR A 100 9.50 8.26 4.31
N LEU A 101 8.94 8.05 3.11
CA LEU A 101 9.08 9.05 2.06
C LEU A 101 8.18 10.24 2.45
N PRO A 102 8.64 11.48 2.20
CA PRO A 102 7.87 12.69 2.50
C PRO A 102 6.59 12.78 1.69
#